data_AF-E9HC98-F1
#
_entry.id   AF-E9HC98-F1
#
_cell.length_a   1.000
_cell.length_b   1.000
_cell.length_c   1.000
_cell.angle_alpha   90.00
_cell.angle_beta   90.00
_cell.angle_gamma   90.00
#
_symmetry.space_group_name_H-M   'P 1'
#
loop_
_entity.id
_entity.type
_entity.pdbx_description
1 polymer ?
#
loop_
_entity_poly.entity_id
_entity_poly.type
_entity_poly.pdbx_seq_one_letter_code
_entity_poly.pdbx_strand_id
1 'polypeptide(L)'
;MHDDNSEESYSLTKHSWTPTSVEKQQLRNQGQPWKQGVWSKEETVQLKQNILDYCDANPCEIIFESGKEKRKNFYKTIADGINRPLFAVYRRVVRMYDSKNHIGKYSAEELKKLQELRKEYGNDWQKIGLIMGRSAASIKDRCRHLKEDCNAGPWVPEEEDLLFEAVFGFTQCLPGENSVAGIPWIQIAHRVGSRSERQCRKKWLSYCNVKRIGAVEWNDADELYLIRRLSKIDSDKDIAWAELTQKWPRLSVRSHQWLRAKWKRLKSTVTSSEDLSLKGD
;
A
#
# COMPACT_ATOMS: atom_id res chain seq x y z
N MET A 1 -45.66 12.50 -5.07
CA MET A 1 -44.91 12.67 -3.80
C MET A 1 -44.09 11.41 -3.49
N HIS A 2 -43.19 11.00 -4.39
CA HIS A 2 -42.35 9.79 -4.23
C HIS A 2 -40.92 10.08 -4.74
N ASP A 3 -40.23 11.06 -4.14
CA ASP A 3 -38.80 11.31 -4.43
C ASP A 3 -37.98 11.68 -3.18
N ASP A 4 -38.63 12.25 -2.16
CA ASP A 4 -37.96 12.77 -0.94
C ASP A 4 -37.24 11.68 -0.12
N ASN A 5 -37.81 10.47 -0.06
CA ASN A 5 -37.24 9.36 0.72
C ASN A 5 -36.00 8.74 0.06
N SER A 6 -35.81 8.96 -1.25
CA SER A 6 -34.68 8.44 -2.01
C SER A 6 -33.44 9.32 -1.85
N GLU A 7 -33.61 10.65 -1.86
CA GLU A 7 -32.54 11.62 -1.63
C GLU A 7 -32.06 11.61 -0.17
N GLU A 8 -32.97 11.45 0.79
CA GLU A 8 -32.62 11.37 2.21
C GLU A 8 -31.86 10.06 2.53
N SER A 9 -32.32 8.92 1.99
CA SER A 9 -31.60 7.63 2.06
C SER A 9 -30.25 7.66 1.33
N TYR A 10 -30.16 8.38 0.20
CA TYR A 10 -28.95 8.58 -0.58
C TYR A 10 -27.91 9.46 0.15
N SER A 11 -28.36 10.54 0.80
CA SER A 11 -27.52 11.39 1.64
C SER A 11 -26.99 10.65 2.86
N LEU A 12 -27.83 9.82 3.51
CA LEU A 12 -27.45 9.01 4.67
C LEU A 12 -26.38 7.96 4.32
N THR A 13 -26.48 7.33 3.14
CA THR A 13 -25.48 6.34 2.70
C THR A 13 -24.14 6.96 2.31
N LYS A 14 -24.12 8.20 1.79
CA LYS A 14 -22.88 8.97 1.52
C LYS A 14 -22.12 9.36 2.79
N HIS A 15 -22.80 9.59 3.90
CA HIS A 15 -22.14 10.06 5.14
C HIS A 15 -21.91 8.96 6.18
N SER A 16 -21.83 7.70 5.74
CA SER A 16 -21.51 6.58 6.62
C SER A 16 -20.05 6.66 7.11
N TRP A 17 -19.86 6.60 8.44
CA TRP A 17 -18.54 6.55 9.06
C TRP A 17 -17.82 5.26 8.70
N THR A 18 -18.46 4.13 8.96
CA THR A 18 -17.90 2.80 8.73
C THR A 18 -18.96 1.93 8.05
N PRO A 19 -19.04 1.96 6.71
CA PRO A 19 -20.08 1.25 5.99
C PRO A 19 -19.94 -0.27 6.18
N THR A 20 -21.05 -0.89 6.53
CA THR A 20 -21.29 -2.33 6.66
C THR A 20 -21.15 -3.02 5.30
N SER A 21 -21.06 -4.36 5.31
CA SER A 21 -21.03 -5.15 4.09
C SER A 21 -22.29 -4.96 3.23
N VAL A 22 -23.45 -4.78 3.88
CA VAL A 22 -24.75 -4.56 3.23
C VAL A 22 -24.79 -3.20 2.53
N GLU A 23 -24.42 -2.11 3.22
CA GLU A 23 -24.36 -0.76 2.61
C GLU A 23 -23.41 -0.73 1.40
N LYS A 24 -22.26 -1.41 1.49
CA LYS A 24 -21.32 -1.53 0.36
C LYS A 24 -21.91 -2.30 -0.82
N GLN A 25 -22.75 -3.29 -0.57
CA GLN A 25 -23.41 -4.06 -1.62
C GLN A 25 -24.53 -3.25 -2.27
N GLN A 26 -25.33 -2.53 -1.48
CA GLN A 26 -26.37 -1.65 -1.97
C GLN A 26 -25.81 -0.57 -2.91
N LEU A 27 -24.75 0.14 -2.48
CA LEU A 27 -24.10 1.16 -3.31
C LEU A 27 -23.49 0.59 -4.59
N ARG A 28 -22.96 -0.64 -4.54
CA ARG A 28 -22.50 -1.35 -5.75
C ARG A 28 -23.64 -1.63 -6.71
N ASN A 29 -24.78 -2.10 -6.20
CA ASN A 29 -25.96 -2.39 -7.01
C ASN A 29 -26.55 -1.11 -7.63
N GLN A 30 -26.41 0.04 -6.96
CA GLN A 30 -26.79 1.36 -7.45
C GLN A 30 -25.76 1.97 -8.43
N GLY A 31 -24.70 1.25 -8.79
CA GLY A 31 -23.67 1.74 -9.71
C GLY A 31 -22.75 2.82 -9.13
N GLN A 32 -22.80 3.07 -7.82
CA GLN A 32 -22.01 4.10 -7.13
C GLN A 32 -21.15 3.50 -6.00
N PRO A 33 -20.24 2.55 -6.30
CA PRO A 33 -19.38 2.00 -5.27
C PRO A 33 -18.47 3.08 -4.68
N TRP A 34 -18.28 3.01 -3.37
CA TRP A 34 -17.25 3.81 -2.69
C TRP A 34 -15.87 3.59 -3.31
N LYS A 35 -15.12 4.68 -3.53
CA LYS A 35 -13.73 4.58 -3.95
C LYS A 35 -12.88 3.99 -2.83
N GLN A 36 -11.99 3.07 -3.19
CA GLN A 36 -11.05 2.42 -2.28
C GLN A 36 -9.61 2.63 -2.70
N GLY A 37 -8.68 2.45 -1.78
CA GLY A 37 -7.24 2.55 -2.06
C GLY A 37 -6.73 3.99 -2.11
N VAL A 38 -5.77 4.24 -3.01
CA VAL A 38 -5.01 5.50 -3.11
C VAL A 38 -5.93 6.67 -3.43
N TRP A 39 -5.71 7.80 -2.76
CA TRP A 39 -6.41 9.06 -3.03
C TRP A 39 -5.89 9.67 -4.33
N SER A 40 -6.79 10.08 -5.21
CA SER A 40 -6.43 10.78 -6.44
C SER A 40 -5.97 12.21 -6.15
N LYS A 41 -5.35 12.86 -7.15
CA LYS A 41 -4.93 14.26 -7.03
C LYS A 41 -6.17 15.15 -6.86
N GLU A 42 -7.21 14.88 -7.63
CA GLU A 42 -8.49 15.58 -7.63
C GLU A 42 -9.18 15.45 -6.27
N GLU A 43 -9.26 14.23 -5.71
CA GLU A 43 -9.80 14.01 -4.36
C GLU A 43 -9.01 14.77 -3.28
N THR A 44 -7.69 14.88 -3.45
CA THR A 44 -6.83 15.60 -2.50
C THR A 44 -7.00 17.11 -2.62
N VAL A 45 -7.14 17.64 -3.84
CA VAL A 45 -7.40 19.07 -4.09
C VAL A 45 -8.77 19.45 -3.55
N GLN A 46 -9.82 18.68 -3.87
CA GLN A 46 -11.17 18.93 -3.37
C GLN A 46 -11.22 18.92 -1.85
N LEU A 47 -10.61 17.91 -1.20
CA LEU A 47 -10.59 17.83 0.26
C LEU A 47 -9.90 19.05 0.89
N LYS A 48 -8.81 19.54 0.29
CA LYS A 48 -8.14 20.76 0.78
C LYS A 48 -9.04 21.98 0.64
N GLN A 49 -9.70 22.13 -0.51
CA GLN A 49 -10.60 23.24 -0.76
C GLN A 49 -11.76 23.23 0.25
N ASN A 50 -12.42 22.09 0.45
CA ASN A 50 -13.53 21.98 1.40
C ASN A 50 -13.11 22.31 2.85
N ILE A 51 -11.85 22.04 3.23
CA ILE A 51 -11.33 22.40 4.56
C ILE A 51 -11.12 23.91 4.66
N LEU A 52 -10.56 24.55 3.62
CA LEU A 52 -10.39 25.99 3.56
C LEU A 52 -11.75 26.71 3.62
N ASP A 53 -12.73 26.22 2.86
CA ASP A 53 -14.08 26.79 2.84
C ASP A 53 -14.81 26.63 4.20
N TYR A 54 -14.44 25.61 4.99
CA TYR A 54 -15.01 25.40 6.33
C TYR A 54 -14.38 26.32 7.38
N CYS A 55 -13.07 26.54 7.31
CA CYS A 55 -12.38 27.43 8.23
C CYS A 55 -11.26 28.22 7.54
N ASP A 56 -11.38 29.55 7.60
CA ASP A 56 -10.30 30.48 7.20
C ASP A 56 -9.07 30.40 8.14
N ALA A 57 -9.26 29.85 9.34
CA ALA A 57 -8.23 29.71 10.38
C ALA A 57 -7.52 28.35 10.34
N ASN A 58 -6.59 28.14 11.28
CA ASN A 58 -5.76 26.93 11.40
C ASN A 58 -6.58 25.63 11.55
N PRO A 59 -6.63 24.74 10.53
CA PRO A 59 -7.42 23.51 10.60
C PRO A 59 -6.99 22.57 11.74
N CYS A 60 -5.75 22.67 12.21
CA CYS A 60 -5.21 21.84 13.29
C CYS A 60 -6.01 21.99 14.60
N GLU A 61 -6.49 23.19 14.92
CA GLU A 61 -7.30 23.44 16.12
C GLU A 61 -8.61 22.65 16.10
N ILE A 62 -9.24 22.56 14.92
CA ILE A 62 -10.47 21.78 14.73
C ILE A 62 -10.17 20.29 14.76
N ILE A 63 -9.09 19.85 14.10
CA ILE A 63 -8.77 18.42 13.93
C ILE A 63 -8.31 17.78 15.25
N PHE A 64 -7.43 18.46 15.99
CA PHE A 64 -6.70 17.90 17.13
C PHE A 64 -7.14 18.44 18.50
N GLU A 65 -7.49 19.72 18.60
CA GLU A 65 -7.74 20.39 19.89
C GLU A 65 -9.22 20.48 20.23
N SER A 66 -10.09 20.51 19.22
CA SER A 66 -11.53 20.64 19.41
C SER A 66 -12.19 19.36 19.96
N GLY A 67 -13.16 19.57 20.86
CA GLY A 67 -14.01 18.51 21.40
C GLY A 67 -14.83 17.80 20.31
N LYS A 68 -15.37 16.61 20.64
CA LYS A 68 -16.14 15.78 19.69
C LYS A 68 -17.32 16.52 19.06
N GLU A 69 -18.01 17.36 19.83
CA GLU A 69 -19.18 18.11 19.35
C GLU A 69 -18.83 19.13 18.25
N LYS A 70 -17.75 19.91 18.43
CA LYS A 70 -17.29 20.85 17.39
C LYS A 70 -16.85 20.15 16.10
N ARG A 71 -16.46 18.87 16.18
CA ARG A 71 -16.07 18.04 15.03
C ARG A 71 -17.23 17.26 14.39
N LYS A 72 -18.44 17.29 14.95
CA LYS A 72 -19.58 16.46 14.54
C LYS A 72 -19.98 16.67 13.09
N ASN A 73 -20.03 17.92 12.66
CA ASN A 73 -20.38 18.29 11.27
C ASN A 73 -19.15 18.49 10.39
N PHE A 74 -17.99 18.84 10.98
CA PHE A 74 -16.75 19.08 10.24
C PHE A 74 -16.45 18.00 9.19
N TYR A 75 -16.37 16.73 9.60
CA TYR A 75 -16.04 15.65 8.67
C TYR A 75 -17.12 15.38 7.63
N LYS A 76 -18.39 15.69 7.92
CA LYS A 76 -19.48 15.57 6.96
C LYS A 76 -19.38 16.65 5.89
N THR A 77 -19.15 17.90 6.31
CA THR A 77 -19.02 19.05 5.42
C THR A 77 -17.82 18.91 4.49
N ILE A 78 -16.64 18.56 5.03
CA ILE A 78 -15.44 18.46 4.19
C ILE A 78 -15.42 17.23 3.28
N ALA A 79 -16.32 16.27 3.52
CA ALA A 79 -16.51 15.10 2.67
C ALA A 79 -17.37 15.39 1.43
N ASP A 80 -17.91 16.60 1.28
CA ASP A 80 -18.75 16.94 0.13
C ASP A 80 -18.00 16.76 -1.19
N GLY A 81 -18.70 16.20 -2.19
CA GLY A 81 -18.12 15.81 -3.47
C GLY A 81 -17.10 14.65 -3.43
N ILE A 82 -16.77 14.08 -2.27
CA ILE A 82 -15.80 13.00 -2.14
C ILE A 82 -16.51 11.65 -2.04
N ASN A 83 -16.33 10.79 -3.04
CA ASN A 83 -16.86 9.43 -3.04
C ASN A 83 -16.02 8.49 -2.14
N ARG A 84 -15.87 8.80 -0.85
CA ARG A 84 -15.29 7.93 0.20
C ARG A 84 -16.05 8.05 1.54
N PRO A 85 -16.10 6.98 2.37
CA PRO A 85 -16.75 7.03 3.68
C PRO A 85 -16.03 7.99 4.66
N LEU A 86 -16.75 8.52 5.64
CA LEU A 86 -16.22 9.56 6.54
C LEU A 86 -14.98 9.10 7.32
N PHE A 87 -14.89 7.83 7.72
CA PHE A 87 -13.69 7.33 8.41
C PHE A 87 -12.44 7.30 7.52
N ALA A 88 -12.60 7.24 6.19
CA ALA A 88 -11.50 7.40 5.25
C ALA A 88 -11.08 8.87 5.14
N VAL A 89 -12.05 9.79 5.09
CA VAL A 89 -11.82 11.25 5.10
C VAL A 89 -11.11 11.66 6.39
N TYR A 90 -11.64 11.28 7.55
CA TYR A 90 -11.03 11.47 8.87
C TYR A 90 -9.55 11.04 8.89
N ARG A 91 -9.25 9.79 8.49
CA ARG A 91 -7.87 9.28 8.47
C ARG A 91 -6.99 10.02 7.46
N ARG A 92 -7.54 10.54 6.38
CA ARG A 92 -6.80 11.34 5.39
C ARG A 92 -6.44 12.69 5.99
N VAL A 93 -7.40 13.40 6.57
CA VAL A 93 -7.24 14.72 7.20
C VAL A 93 -6.25 14.66 8.36
N VAL A 94 -6.42 13.73 9.30
CA VAL A 94 -5.46 13.55 10.41
C VAL A 94 -4.04 13.40 9.91
N ARG A 95 -3.79 12.59 8.87
CA ARG A 95 -2.44 12.45 8.30
C ARG A 95 -1.94 13.69 7.57
N MET A 96 -2.82 14.50 6.98
CA MET A 96 -2.41 15.70 6.26
C MET A 96 -1.95 16.81 7.21
N TYR A 97 -2.53 16.89 8.41
CA TYR A 97 -2.31 18.00 9.35
C TYR A 97 -1.56 17.61 10.62
N ASP A 98 -1.37 16.32 10.91
CA ASP A 98 -0.57 15.88 12.06
C ASP A 98 0.90 16.24 11.83
N SER A 99 1.41 17.21 12.58
CA SER A 99 2.82 17.64 12.53
C SER A 99 3.81 16.55 12.93
N LYS A 100 3.35 15.53 13.67
CA LYS A 100 4.12 14.34 14.05
C LYS A 100 4.06 13.27 12.97
N ASN A 101 3.31 13.50 11.90
CA ASN A 101 3.43 12.74 10.67
C ASN A 101 4.60 13.31 9.85
N HIS A 102 5.25 12.49 9.02
CA HIS A 102 6.38 12.89 8.17
C HIS A 102 7.71 13.25 8.88
N ILE A 103 7.91 12.86 10.14
CA ILE A 103 9.20 13.00 10.86
C ILE A 103 10.37 12.27 10.17
N GLY A 104 10.09 11.34 9.26
CA GLY A 104 11.09 10.66 8.43
C GLY A 104 11.40 9.24 8.90
N LYS A 105 12.57 8.71 8.50
CA LYS A 105 12.99 7.33 8.83
C LYS A 105 13.24 7.19 10.34
N TYR A 106 13.04 5.98 10.86
CA TYR A 106 13.42 5.65 12.24
C TYR A 106 14.93 5.39 12.30
N SER A 107 15.62 6.04 13.23
CA SER A 107 17.02 5.73 13.57
C SER A 107 17.12 4.40 14.34
N ALA A 108 18.34 3.87 14.48
CA ALA A 108 18.55 2.64 15.25
C ALA A 108 18.17 2.81 16.73
N GLU A 109 18.46 3.98 17.30
CA GLU A 109 18.14 4.37 18.66
C GLU A 109 16.62 4.49 18.86
N GLU A 110 15.92 5.10 17.90
CA GLU A 110 14.46 5.16 17.93
C GLU A 110 13.82 3.77 17.86
N LEU A 111 14.41 2.84 17.10
CA LEU A 111 13.90 1.47 17.04
C LEU A 111 14.10 0.73 18.36
N LYS A 112 15.26 0.88 18.99
CA LYS A 112 15.53 0.29 20.30
C LYS A 112 14.55 0.84 21.35
N LYS A 113 14.39 2.17 21.40
CA LYS A 113 13.42 2.83 22.29
C LYS A 113 11.99 2.35 22.01
N LEU A 114 11.62 2.17 20.73
CA LEU A 114 10.30 1.64 20.37
C LEU A 114 10.07 0.23 20.90
N GLN A 115 11.07 -0.65 20.85
CA GLN A 115 10.99 -2.00 21.40
C GLN A 115 10.78 -1.97 22.91
N GLU A 116 11.55 -1.16 23.62
CA GLU A 116 11.44 -0.98 25.08
C GLU A 116 10.05 -0.47 25.47
N LEU A 117 9.58 0.60 24.82
CA LEU A 117 8.26 1.18 25.07
C LEU A 117 7.11 0.23 24.74
N ARG A 118 7.27 -0.64 23.72
CA ARG A 118 6.28 -1.67 23.40
C ARG A 118 6.24 -2.77 24.45
N LYS A 119 7.39 -3.15 25.04
CA LYS A 119 7.44 -4.11 26.15
C LYS A 119 6.76 -3.54 27.39
N GLU A 120 6.89 -2.24 27.64
CA GLU A 120 6.30 -1.56 28.80
C GLU A 120 4.81 -1.25 28.64
N TYR A 121 4.39 -0.66 27.51
CA TYR A 121 3.03 -0.15 27.30
C TYR A 121 2.18 -0.97 26.33
N GLY A 122 2.71 -2.09 25.82
CA GLY A 122 2.02 -2.95 24.88
C GLY A 122 1.65 -2.23 23.58
N ASN A 123 0.36 -2.27 23.23
CA ASN A 123 -0.18 -1.70 22.00
C ASN A 123 -0.79 -0.30 22.19
N ASP A 124 -0.43 0.43 23.27
CA ASP A 124 -0.85 1.82 23.46
C ASP A 124 -0.05 2.78 22.56
N TRP A 125 -0.42 2.78 21.28
CA TRP A 125 0.26 3.57 20.25
C TRP A 125 0.18 5.08 20.50
N GLN A 126 -0.84 5.54 21.21
CA GLN A 126 -0.98 6.96 21.55
C GLN A 126 0.09 7.35 22.56
N LYS A 127 0.19 6.61 23.67
CA LYS A 127 1.21 6.85 24.69
C LYS A 127 2.63 6.74 24.12
N ILE A 128 2.90 5.67 23.37
CA ILE A 128 4.22 5.47 22.74
C ILE A 128 4.52 6.60 21.75
N GLY A 129 3.54 7.02 20.94
CA GLY A 129 3.71 8.13 20.00
C GLY A 129 4.02 9.46 20.67
N LEU A 130 3.37 9.76 21.80
CA LEU A 130 3.66 10.94 22.60
C LEU A 130 5.11 10.93 23.10
N ILE A 131 5.58 9.80 23.66
CA ILE A 131 6.95 9.66 24.20
C ILE A 131 8.01 9.70 23.09
N MET A 132 7.69 9.17 21.91
CA MET A 132 8.60 9.16 20.75
C MET A 132 8.53 10.43 19.90
N GLY A 133 7.60 11.35 20.17
CA GLY A 133 7.40 12.53 19.34
C GLY A 133 6.92 12.21 17.91
N ARG A 134 6.29 11.06 17.70
CA ARG A 134 5.82 10.58 16.39
C ARG A 134 4.33 10.24 16.43
N SER A 135 3.66 10.31 15.29
CA SER A 135 2.23 9.95 15.24
C SER A 135 1.99 8.50 15.66
N ALA A 136 0.91 8.25 16.40
CA ALA A 136 0.52 6.90 16.80
C ALA A 136 0.34 5.95 15.59
N ALA A 137 -0.09 6.51 14.44
CA ALA A 137 -0.18 5.77 13.20
C ALA A 137 1.20 5.30 12.70
N SER A 138 2.22 6.16 12.74
CA SER A 138 3.61 5.82 12.39
C SER A 138 4.15 4.72 13.30
N ILE A 139 3.92 4.84 14.61
CA ILE A 139 4.34 3.85 15.61
C ILE A 139 3.71 2.48 15.34
N LYS A 140 2.38 2.44 15.19
CA LYS A 140 1.64 1.21 14.89
C LYS A 140 2.14 0.54 13.61
N ASP A 141 2.37 1.34 12.57
CA ASP A 141 2.88 0.85 11.29
C ASP A 141 4.29 0.28 11.42
N ARG A 142 5.17 0.98 12.14
CA ARG A 142 6.54 0.54 12.36
C ARG A 142 6.59 -0.75 13.18
N CYS A 143 5.81 -0.85 14.25
CA CYS A 143 5.70 -2.06 15.08
C CYS A 143 5.23 -3.28 14.30
N ARG A 144 4.32 -3.12 13.32
CA ARG A 144 3.90 -4.24 12.44
C ARG A 144 5.07 -4.86 11.68
N HIS A 145 6.12 -4.08 11.43
CA HIS A 145 7.31 -4.49 10.69
C HIS A 145 8.52 -4.77 11.60
N LEU A 146 8.37 -4.59 12.90
CA LEU A 146 9.39 -4.83 13.90
C LEU A 146 9.30 -6.30 14.32
N LYS A 147 9.94 -7.18 13.56
CA LYS A 147 10.23 -8.55 14.01
C LYS A 147 11.63 -8.56 14.60
N GLU A 148 11.72 -8.92 15.87
CA GLU A 148 12.97 -8.89 16.64
C GLU A 148 13.96 -9.99 16.18
N ASP A 149 13.44 -11.10 15.66
CA ASP A 149 14.23 -12.31 15.34
C ASP A 149 14.46 -12.54 13.83
N CYS A 150 14.25 -11.53 12.98
CA CYS A 150 14.42 -11.70 11.54
C CYS A 150 15.78 -11.20 11.08
N ASN A 151 16.55 -12.08 10.45
CA ASN A 151 17.84 -11.76 9.84
C ASN A 151 17.69 -10.65 8.81
N ALA A 152 18.56 -9.65 8.89
CA ALA A 152 18.80 -8.67 7.83
C ALA A 152 19.98 -9.12 6.95
N GLY A 153 20.04 -8.67 5.70
CA GLY A 153 21.14 -8.99 4.79
C GLY A 153 20.87 -10.14 3.80
N PRO A 154 21.91 -10.62 3.09
CA PRO A 154 21.81 -11.67 2.06
C PRO A 154 21.20 -12.95 2.59
N TRP A 155 20.51 -13.70 1.73
CA TRP A 155 19.99 -15.03 2.05
C TRP A 155 21.11 -16.06 1.94
N VAL A 156 21.28 -16.90 2.96
CA VAL A 156 22.18 -18.06 2.87
C VAL A 156 21.46 -19.24 2.20
N PRO A 157 22.17 -20.19 1.57
CA PRO A 157 21.55 -21.30 0.84
C PRO A 157 20.52 -22.09 1.67
N GLU A 158 20.80 -22.31 2.94
CA GLU A 158 19.94 -23.04 3.87
C GLU A 158 18.60 -22.32 4.09
N GLU A 159 18.62 -20.98 4.18
CA GLU A 159 17.40 -20.17 4.25
C GLU A 159 16.60 -20.24 2.95
N GLU A 160 17.29 -20.31 1.80
CA GLU A 160 16.63 -20.47 0.50
C GLU A 160 15.92 -21.82 0.44
N ASP A 161 16.59 -22.91 0.82
CA ASP A 161 16.02 -24.26 0.78
C ASP A 161 14.83 -24.41 1.72
N LEU A 162 14.89 -23.88 2.95
CA LEU A 162 13.74 -23.83 3.85
C LEU A 162 12.55 -23.04 3.28
N LEU A 163 12.82 -21.93 2.59
CA LEU A 163 11.78 -21.16 1.90
C LEU A 163 11.12 -21.98 0.79
N PHE A 164 11.92 -22.73 0.01
CA PHE A 164 11.40 -23.62 -1.02
C PHE A 164 10.52 -24.72 -0.43
N GLU A 165 11.04 -25.47 0.53
CA GLU A 165 10.32 -26.56 1.19
C GLU A 165 9.00 -26.07 1.81
N ALA A 166 9.03 -24.92 2.47
CA ALA A 166 7.82 -24.33 3.05
C ALA A 166 6.80 -23.98 1.96
N VAL A 167 7.20 -23.30 0.88
CA VAL A 167 6.28 -22.91 -0.19
C VAL A 167 5.69 -24.13 -0.89
N PHE A 168 6.52 -25.11 -1.29
CA PHE A 168 6.05 -26.32 -1.95
C PHE A 168 5.16 -27.15 -1.03
N GLY A 169 5.53 -27.29 0.25
CA GLY A 169 4.72 -28.02 1.22
C GLY A 169 3.34 -27.41 1.46
N PHE A 170 3.20 -26.08 1.38
CA PHE A 170 1.92 -25.40 1.55
C PHE A 170 1.08 -25.30 0.27
N THR A 171 1.73 -25.21 -0.89
CA THR A 171 1.03 -25.02 -2.17
C THR A 171 0.73 -26.32 -2.89
N GLN A 172 1.42 -27.42 -2.53
CA GLN A 172 1.39 -28.70 -3.22
C GLN A 172 1.69 -28.60 -4.73
N CYS A 173 2.23 -27.47 -5.18
CA CYS A 173 2.59 -27.25 -6.57
C CYS A 173 3.87 -28.00 -6.90
N LEU A 174 3.98 -28.50 -8.13
CA LEU A 174 5.24 -29.04 -8.63
C LEU A 174 6.25 -27.90 -8.90
N PRO A 175 7.56 -28.17 -8.83
CA PRO A 175 8.57 -27.24 -9.34
C PRO A 175 8.25 -26.85 -10.79
N GLY A 176 7.98 -25.57 -11.07
CA GLY A 176 7.53 -25.10 -12.39
C GLY A 176 6.08 -24.60 -12.41
N GLU A 177 5.23 -25.07 -11.49
CA GLU A 177 3.87 -24.59 -11.35
C GLU A 177 3.84 -23.31 -10.51
N ASN A 178 3.62 -22.19 -11.17
CA ASN A 178 3.66 -20.87 -10.57
C ASN A 178 2.45 -20.62 -9.65
N SER A 179 2.51 -21.04 -8.38
CA SER A 179 1.57 -20.58 -7.35
C SER A 179 1.87 -19.14 -6.91
N VAL A 180 1.65 -18.16 -7.80
CA VAL A 180 1.85 -16.73 -7.44
C VAL A 180 0.76 -16.25 -6.46
N ALA A 181 -0.37 -16.96 -6.40
CA ALA A 181 -1.54 -16.62 -5.60
C ALA A 181 -1.81 -17.69 -4.52
N GLY A 182 -2.45 -17.27 -3.42
CA GLY A 182 -2.88 -18.18 -2.34
C GLY A 182 -1.79 -18.60 -1.35
N ILE A 183 -0.54 -18.14 -1.52
CA ILE A 183 0.56 -18.53 -0.64
C ILE A 183 0.37 -17.98 0.80
N PRO A 184 0.35 -18.85 1.83
CA PRO A 184 0.19 -18.47 3.23
C PRO A 184 1.52 -17.96 3.84
N TRP A 185 1.93 -16.74 3.48
CA TRP A 185 3.26 -16.20 3.81
C TRP A 185 3.56 -16.13 5.30
N ILE A 186 2.56 -15.95 6.16
CA ILE A 186 2.75 -15.90 7.62
C ILE A 186 3.23 -17.26 8.11
N GLN A 187 2.55 -18.34 7.72
CA GLN A 187 2.95 -19.71 8.05
C GLN A 187 4.31 -20.07 7.42
N ILE A 188 4.60 -19.60 6.21
CA ILE A 188 5.90 -19.82 5.58
C ILE A 188 7.01 -19.15 6.36
N ALA A 189 6.85 -17.89 6.75
CA ALA A 189 7.84 -17.20 7.58
C ALA A 189 8.05 -17.90 8.93
N HIS A 190 7.00 -18.49 9.50
CA HIS A 190 7.13 -19.30 10.71
C HIS A 190 7.96 -20.57 10.48
N ARG A 191 7.81 -21.25 9.32
CA ARG A 191 8.64 -22.42 8.97
C ARG A 191 10.08 -22.04 8.64
N VAL A 192 10.29 -20.95 7.93
CA VAL A 192 11.64 -20.44 7.62
C VAL A 192 12.36 -20.00 8.90
N GLY A 193 11.62 -19.44 9.87
CA GLY A 193 12.12 -19.06 11.19
C GLY A 193 13.00 -17.80 11.20
N SER A 194 13.92 -17.69 10.25
CA SER A 194 14.93 -16.63 10.19
C SER A 194 14.50 -15.35 9.46
N ARG A 195 13.36 -15.37 8.74
CA ARG A 195 12.92 -14.25 7.88
C ARG A 195 11.44 -13.93 8.06
N SER A 196 11.10 -12.65 7.89
CA SER A 196 9.73 -12.18 7.96
C SER A 196 8.90 -12.60 6.74
N GLU A 197 7.57 -12.58 6.89
CA GLU A 197 6.59 -12.80 5.81
C GLU A 197 6.94 -12.00 4.54
N ARG A 198 7.25 -10.72 4.72
CA ARG A 198 7.57 -9.80 3.64
C ARG A 198 8.89 -10.17 2.95
N GLN A 199 9.90 -10.60 3.73
CA GLN A 199 11.18 -11.05 3.17
C GLN A 199 10.98 -12.33 2.36
N CYS A 200 10.29 -13.33 2.90
CA CYS A 200 9.95 -14.58 2.23
C CYS A 200 9.22 -14.33 0.92
N ARG A 201 8.13 -13.54 0.97
CA ARG A 201 7.34 -13.15 -0.21
C ARG A 201 8.19 -12.46 -1.27
N LYS A 202 8.99 -11.46 -0.86
CA LYS A 202 9.85 -10.71 -1.79
C LYS A 202 10.87 -11.64 -2.45
N LYS A 203 11.52 -12.50 -1.68
CA LYS A 203 12.54 -13.43 -2.17
C LYS A 203 11.93 -14.44 -3.15
N TRP A 204 10.78 -15.01 -2.82
CA TRP A 204 10.06 -15.94 -3.70
C TRP A 204 9.69 -15.30 -5.04
N LEU A 205 8.98 -14.16 -4.98
CA LEU A 205 8.44 -13.50 -6.17
C LEU A 205 9.49 -12.81 -7.04
N SER A 206 10.69 -12.55 -6.49
CA SER A 206 11.78 -11.88 -7.21
C SER A 206 12.90 -12.81 -7.68
N TYR A 207 13.03 -14.01 -7.12
CA TYR A 207 14.24 -14.81 -7.31
C TYR A 207 14.00 -16.32 -7.25
N CYS A 208 13.42 -16.86 -6.17
CA CYS A 208 13.45 -18.30 -5.93
C CYS A 208 12.65 -19.12 -6.94
N ASN A 209 11.51 -18.62 -7.42
CA ASN A 209 10.72 -19.34 -8.43
C ASN A 209 11.54 -19.70 -9.70
N VAL A 210 12.50 -18.86 -10.06
CA VAL A 210 13.21 -18.90 -11.35
C VAL A 210 14.48 -19.75 -11.31
N LYS A 211 15.17 -19.81 -10.16
CA LYS A 211 16.45 -20.53 -10.00
C LYS A 211 16.31 -22.05 -10.20
N ARG A 212 15.15 -22.65 -9.86
CA ARG A 212 14.91 -24.10 -10.01
C ARG A 212 14.19 -24.49 -11.32
N ILE A 213 13.57 -23.54 -12.03
CA ILE A 213 12.85 -23.80 -13.30
C ILE A 213 13.81 -23.78 -14.52
N GLY A 214 15.08 -23.41 -14.35
CA GLY A 214 16.00 -23.25 -15.49
C GLY A 214 15.65 -22.06 -16.38
N ALA A 215 15.08 -21.02 -15.77
CA ALA A 215 14.67 -19.81 -16.47
C ALA A 215 15.88 -19.07 -17.08
N VAL A 216 15.63 -18.44 -18.23
CA VAL A 216 16.65 -17.75 -19.01
C VAL A 216 16.88 -16.36 -18.44
N GLU A 217 18.12 -15.88 -18.45
CA GLU A 217 18.43 -14.51 -18.03
C GLU A 217 17.68 -13.48 -18.89
N TRP A 218 17.22 -12.43 -18.22
CA TRP A 218 16.59 -11.28 -18.85
C TRP A 218 17.61 -10.52 -19.70
N ASN A 219 17.28 -10.22 -20.96
CA ASN A 219 18.18 -9.50 -21.86
C ASN A 219 17.49 -8.33 -22.58
N ASP A 220 18.23 -7.67 -23.47
CA ASP A 220 17.76 -6.49 -24.21
C ASP A 220 16.53 -6.78 -25.08
N ALA A 221 16.38 -8.01 -25.58
CA ALA A 221 15.18 -8.39 -26.34
C ALA A 221 13.93 -8.43 -25.46
N ASP A 222 14.06 -8.93 -24.22
CA ASP A 222 12.96 -8.89 -23.24
C ASP A 222 12.61 -7.45 -22.86
N GLU A 223 13.62 -6.60 -22.73
CA GLU A 223 13.44 -5.18 -22.40
C GLU A 223 12.75 -4.39 -23.53
N LEU A 224 13.20 -4.56 -24.78
CA LEU A 224 12.56 -3.97 -25.95
C LEU A 224 11.13 -4.48 -26.13
N TYR A 225 10.87 -5.76 -25.86
CA TYR A 225 9.53 -6.31 -25.90
C TYR A 225 8.62 -5.65 -24.83
N LEU A 226 9.12 -5.47 -23.60
CA LEU A 226 8.39 -4.78 -22.54
C LEU A 226 8.02 -3.35 -22.94
N ILE A 227 9.01 -2.59 -23.44
CA ILE A 227 8.83 -1.19 -23.85
C ILE A 227 7.80 -1.10 -24.98
N ARG A 228 7.95 -1.91 -26.04
CA ARG A 228 7.01 -1.91 -27.17
C ARG A 228 5.59 -2.24 -26.73
N ARG A 229 5.42 -3.21 -25.82
CA ARG A 229 4.10 -3.64 -25.35
C ARG A 229 3.43 -2.57 -24.48
N LEU A 230 4.19 -1.85 -23.67
CA LEU A 230 3.66 -0.88 -22.71
C LEU A 230 3.67 0.57 -23.22
N SER A 231 4.42 0.89 -24.27
CA SER A 231 4.48 2.23 -24.88
C SER A 231 3.14 2.76 -25.38
N LYS A 232 2.19 1.86 -25.67
CA LYS A 232 0.85 2.19 -26.17
C LYS A 232 -0.20 2.30 -25.06
N ILE A 233 0.21 2.19 -23.80
CA ILE A 233 -0.70 2.22 -22.65
C ILE A 233 -0.51 3.54 -21.91
N ASP A 234 -1.56 4.35 -21.88
CA ASP A 234 -1.51 5.69 -21.29
C ASP A 234 -1.35 5.67 -19.76
N SER A 235 -1.86 4.63 -19.10
CA SER A 235 -1.87 4.53 -17.64
C SER A 235 -1.38 3.17 -17.14
N ASP A 236 -0.39 3.23 -16.24
CA ASP A 236 0.18 2.07 -15.54
C ASP A 236 -0.86 1.22 -14.79
N LYS A 237 -2.01 1.82 -14.44
CA LYS A 237 -3.07 1.15 -13.68
C LYS A 237 -3.84 0.15 -14.54
N ASP A 238 -3.84 0.36 -15.85
CA ASP A 238 -4.61 -0.43 -16.80
C ASP A 238 -3.80 -1.62 -17.35
N ILE A 239 -2.55 -1.76 -16.90
CA ILE A 239 -1.69 -2.87 -17.28
C ILE A 239 -2.13 -4.14 -16.54
N ALA A 240 -2.67 -5.10 -17.29
CA ALA A 240 -2.97 -6.46 -16.82
C ALA A 240 -1.67 -7.28 -16.62
N TRP A 241 -0.89 -6.95 -15.57
CA TRP A 241 0.44 -7.54 -15.32
C TRP A 241 0.45 -9.07 -15.22
N ALA A 242 -0.62 -9.66 -14.69
CA ALA A 242 -0.74 -11.12 -14.57
C ALA A 242 -0.84 -11.77 -15.95
N GLU A 243 -1.71 -11.26 -16.83
CA GLU A 243 -1.88 -11.75 -18.19
C GLU A 243 -0.61 -11.54 -19.03
N LEU A 244 0.01 -10.36 -18.91
CA LEU A 244 1.28 -10.06 -19.58
C LEU A 244 2.38 -11.06 -19.20
N THR A 245 2.44 -11.44 -17.91
CA THR A 245 3.41 -12.42 -17.43
C THR A 245 3.11 -13.82 -17.96
N GLN A 246 1.84 -14.22 -18.00
CA GLN A 246 1.43 -15.54 -18.50
C GLN A 246 1.72 -15.71 -20.00
N LYS A 247 1.51 -14.65 -20.78
CA LYS A 247 1.77 -14.64 -22.23
C LYS A 247 3.21 -14.24 -22.59
N TRP A 248 4.12 -14.21 -21.62
CA TRP A 248 5.49 -13.79 -21.89
C TRP A 248 6.19 -14.84 -22.79
N PRO A 249 6.83 -14.45 -23.92
CA PRO A 249 7.36 -15.40 -24.90
C PRO A 249 8.49 -16.29 -24.39
N ARG A 250 9.18 -15.86 -23.32
CA ARG A 250 10.38 -16.51 -22.78
C ARG A 250 10.20 -16.81 -21.29
N LEU A 251 10.91 -17.82 -20.80
CA LEU A 251 11.00 -18.08 -19.36
C LEU A 251 11.98 -17.10 -18.67
N SER A 252 11.89 -15.80 -18.97
CA SER A 252 12.74 -14.73 -18.39
C SER A 252 11.99 -13.90 -17.34
N VAL A 253 10.65 -13.93 -17.33
CA VAL A 253 9.84 -13.21 -16.34
C VAL A 253 9.60 -14.05 -15.10
N ARG A 254 9.95 -13.47 -13.96
CA ARG A 254 9.92 -14.16 -12.66
C ARG A 254 8.54 -14.16 -12.00
N SER A 255 7.85 -13.02 -12.11
CA SER A 255 6.49 -12.80 -11.63
C SER A 255 5.97 -11.47 -12.16
N HIS A 256 4.65 -11.26 -12.08
CA HIS A 256 4.04 -9.98 -12.42
C HIS A 256 4.58 -8.82 -11.56
N GLN A 257 4.99 -9.09 -10.31
CA GLN A 257 5.53 -8.07 -9.40
C GLN A 257 6.93 -7.66 -9.82
N TRP A 258 7.73 -8.65 -10.21
CA TRP A 258 9.08 -8.43 -10.71
C TRP A 258 9.06 -7.64 -12.03
N LEU A 259 8.17 -8.00 -12.96
CA LEU A 259 8.02 -7.30 -14.24
C LEU A 259 7.57 -5.84 -14.05
N ARG A 260 6.63 -5.61 -13.12
CA ARG A 260 6.21 -4.25 -12.74
C ARG A 260 7.36 -3.43 -12.15
N ALA A 261 8.19 -4.03 -11.30
CA ALA A 261 9.35 -3.36 -10.72
C ALA A 261 10.40 -3.02 -11.79
N LYS A 262 10.62 -3.91 -12.77
CA LYS A 262 11.46 -3.65 -13.94
C LYS A 262 10.95 -2.47 -14.77
N TRP A 263 9.67 -2.47 -15.14
CA TRP A 263 9.06 -1.35 -15.87
C TRP A 263 9.22 -0.02 -15.13
N LYS A 264 8.95 0.00 -13.82
CA LYS A 264 9.12 1.21 -13.01
C LYS A 264 10.56 1.74 -13.07
N ARG A 265 11.57 0.85 -13.02
CA ARG A 265 12.98 1.24 -13.13
C ARG A 265 13.31 1.79 -14.50
N LEU A 266 12.83 1.15 -15.57
CA LEU A 266 13.04 1.63 -16.94
C LEU A 266 12.49 3.04 -17.14
N LYS A 267 11.25 3.28 -16.69
CA LYS A 267 10.66 4.62 -16.75
C LYS A 267 11.47 5.65 -15.96
N SER A 268 11.92 5.33 -14.75
CA SER A 268 12.74 6.27 -13.99
C SER A 268 14.07 6.61 -14.68
N THR A 269 14.65 5.66 -15.42
CA THR A 269 15.88 5.90 -16.19
C THR A 269 15.61 6.82 -17.38
N VAL A 270 14.50 6.61 -18.11
CA VAL A 270 14.11 7.48 -19.25
C VAL A 270 13.74 8.88 -18.79
N THR A 271 12.89 9.03 -17.77
CA THR A 271 12.51 10.36 -17.23
C THR A 271 13.73 11.11 -16.69
N SER A 272 14.65 10.41 -16.01
CA SER A 272 15.90 11.02 -15.56
C SER A 272 16.84 11.39 -16.72
N SER A 273 16.72 10.73 -17.88
CA SER A 273 17.50 11.04 -19.08
C SER A 273 16.92 12.21 -19.87
N GLU A 274 15.59 12.37 -19.89
CA GLU A 274 14.92 13.55 -20.47
C GLU A 274 15.28 14.83 -19.69
N ASP A 275 15.42 14.74 -18.35
CA ASP A 275 15.93 15.84 -17.51
C ASP A 275 17.43 16.13 -17.72
N LEU A 276 18.20 15.18 -18.25
CA LEU A 276 19.65 15.33 -18.52
C LEU A 276 19.96 15.74 -19.97
N SER A 277 19.02 15.56 -20.89
CA SER A 277 19.21 15.80 -22.33
C SER A 277 18.54 17.10 -22.78
N LEU A 278 18.97 18.25 -22.25
CA LEU A 278 18.78 19.58 -22.85
C LEU A 278 19.83 20.56 -22.28
N LYS A 279 21.11 20.26 -22.51
CA LYS A 279 22.23 21.22 -22.64
C LYS A 279 23.12 20.57 -23.71
N GLY A 280 22.89 20.83 -24.99
CA GLY A 280 23.07 22.13 -25.63
C GLY A 280 24.37 22.02 -26.41
N ASP A 281 24.26 22.02 -27.74
CA ASP A 281 25.21 22.57 -28.70
C ASP A 281 24.38 23.25 -29.79
#